data_AF-A0A934IZJ5-F1
#
_entry.id   AF-A0A934IZJ5-F1
#
_cell.length_a   1.000
_cell.length_b   1.000
_cell.length_c   1.000
_cell.angle_alpha   90.00
_cell.angle_beta   90.00
_cell.angle_gamma   90.00
#
_symmetry.space_group_name_H-M   'P 1'
#
loop_
_entity.id
_entity.type
_entity.pdbx_description
1 polymer ?
#
loop_
_entity_poly.entity_id
_entity_poly.type
_entity_poly.pdbx_seq_one_letter_code
_entity_poly.pdbx_strand_id
1 'polypeptide(L)'
;MSLHFLAEAPSITERLNAALEDDFYFHKAFYNRKEGATTALVNLAKNNDSIALVAKLPDKWRCLFPDVDWHHADSIDFGMKPNVKTVIADCVEGRELHRLYERARAMRIKLIAITAIN
;
A
#
# COMPACT_ATOMS: atom_id res chain seq x y z
N MET A 1 -25.26 17.81 -28.94
CA MET A 1 -23.94 17.22 -28.65
C MET A 1 -23.88 16.96 -27.16
N SER A 2 -24.01 15.69 -26.75
CA SER A 2 -23.88 15.30 -25.35
C SER A 2 -22.40 15.34 -24.96
N LEU A 3 -22.05 16.21 -24.01
CA LEU A 3 -20.82 16.09 -23.25
C LEU A 3 -20.84 14.72 -22.58
N HIS A 4 -20.03 13.77 -23.07
CA HIS A 4 -19.72 12.58 -22.32
C HIS A 4 -19.01 13.05 -21.05
N PHE A 5 -19.73 13.05 -19.93
CA PHE A 5 -19.15 13.19 -18.60
C PHE A 5 -18.17 12.03 -18.42
N LEU A 6 -16.89 12.29 -18.66
CA LEU A 6 -15.84 11.43 -18.15
C LEU A 6 -15.97 11.51 -16.63
N ALA A 7 -16.34 10.38 -16.01
CA ALA A 7 -16.36 10.29 -14.55
C ALA A 7 -15.02 10.78 -14.00
N GLU A 8 -15.06 11.46 -12.85
CA GLU A 8 -13.84 11.89 -12.17
C GLU A 8 -12.93 10.67 -11.97
N ALA A 9 -11.62 10.86 -12.15
CA ALA A 9 -10.68 9.78 -11.94
C ALA A 9 -10.83 9.27 -10.49
N PRO A 10 -10.84 7.94 -10.27
CA PRO A 10 -10.99 7.42 -8.92
C PRO A 10 -9.90 7.99 -8.02
N SER A 11 -10.18 8.18 -6.75
CA SER A 11 -9.20 8.54 -5.73
C SER A 11 -8.23 7.37 -5.46
N ILE A 12 -7.09 7.67 -4.83
CA ILE A 12 -6.17 6.62 -4.36
C ILE A 12 -6.85 5.66 -3.38
N THR A 13 -7.75 6.14 -2.52
CA THR A 13 -8.51 5.31 -1.58
C THR A 13 -9.39 4.29 -2.31
N GLU A 14 -10.10 4.72 -3.35
CA GLU A 14 -10.94 3.82 -4.15
C GLU A 14 -10.10 2.79 -4.89
N ARG A 15 -8.95 3.19 -5.45
CA ARG A 15 -8.01 2.26 -6.08
C ARG A 15 -7.45 1.23 -5.10
N LEU A 16 -7.14 1.64 -3.87
CA LEU A 16 -6.64 0.75 -2.82
C LEU A 16 -7.73 -0.24 -2.38
N ASN A 17 -8.97 0.22 -2.19
CA ASN A 17 -10.08 -0.65 -1.84
C ASN A 17 -10.35 -1.68 -2.95
N ALA A 18 -10.37 -1.26 -4.22
CA ALA A 18 -10.51 -2.17 -5.34
C ALA A 18 -9.39 -3.23 -5.37
N ALA A 19 -8.13 -2.82 -5.13
CA ALA A 19 -7.00 -3.75 -5.04
C ALA A 19 -7.11 -4.72 -3.85
N LEU A 20 -7.71 -4.30 -2.74
CA LEU A 20 -7.96 -5.17 -1.59
C LEU A 20 -9.04 -6.23 -1.87
N GLU A 21 -10.08 -5.87 -2.61
CA GLU A 21 -11.21 -6.75 -2.95
C GLU A 21 -10.86 -7.77 -4.04
N ASP A 22 -9.91 -7.45 -4.91
CA ASP A 22 -9.52 -8.29 -6.04
C ASP A 22 -8.76 -9.56 -5.60
N ASP A 23 -9.06 -10.74 -6.15
CA ASP A 23 -8.37 -11.99 -5.82
C ASP A 23 -6.90 -12.04 -6.30
N PHE A 24 -6.46 -11.11 -7.15
CA PHE A 24 -5.07 -11.05 -7.59
C PHE A 24 -4.12 -10.81 -6.43
N TYR A 25 -3.03 -11.57 -6.46
CA TYR A 25 -2.03 -11.60 -5.39
C TYR A 25 -1.16 -10.31 -5.33
N PHE A 26 -0.97 -9.66 -6.47
CA PHE A 26 -0.12 -8.47 -6.59
C PHE A 26 -0.82 -7.39 -7.41
N HIS A 27 -0.84 -6.17 -6.86
CA HIS A 27 -1.35 -4.99 -7.53
C HIS A 27 -0.31 -3.88 -7.54
N LYS A 28 -0.32 -3.10 -8.62
CA LYS A 28 0.41 -1.83 -8.70
C LYS A 28 -0.58 -0.71 -8.95
N ALA A 29 -0.63 0.25 -8.04
CA ALA A 29 -1.46 1.44 -8.16
C ALA A 29 -0.60 2.69 -8.27
N PHE A 30 -1.12 3.70 -8.96
CA PHE A 30 -0.47 4.99 -9.12
C PHE A 30 -1.30 6.07 -8.41
N TYR A 31 -0.62 7.10 -7.91
CA TYR A 31 -1.28 8.24 -7.28
C TYR A 31 -0.62 9.56 -7.64
N ASN A 32 -1.40 10.62 -7.73
CA ASN A 32 -0.87 11.97 -7.75
C ASN A 32 -0.55 12.40 -6.31
N ARG A 33 0.59 13.07 -6.10
CA ARG A 33 0.98 13.57 -4.77
C ARG A 33 -0.08 14.44 -4.09
N LYS A 34 -0.91 15.13 -4.88
CA LYS A 34 -2.04 15.94 -4.39
C LYS A 34 -3.15 15.12 -3.73
N GLU A 35 -3.23 13.81 -3.98
CA GLU A 35 -4.24 12.92 -3.41
C GLU A 35 -3.97 12.55 -1.95
N GLY A 36 -2.75 12.81 -1.43
CA GLY A 36 -2.43 12.54 -0.02
C GLY A 36 -2.38 11.05 0.32
N ALA A 37 -1.62 10.25 -0.45
CA ALA A 37 -1.54 8.80 -0.29
C ALA A 37 -1.20 8.33 1.14
N THR A 38 -0.32 9.04 1.86
CA THR A 38 0.01 8.67 3.24
C THR A 38 -1.21 8.67 4.16
N THR A 39 -2.08 9.68 4.04
CA THR A 39 -3.32 9.74 4.84
C THR A 39 -4.26 8.59 4.50
N ALA A 40 -4.40 8.27 3.21
CA ALA A 40 -5.21 7.14 2.77
C ALA A 40 -4.68 5.81 3.32
N LEU A 41 -3.36 5.57 3.22
CA LEU A 41 -2.72 4.36 3.74
C LEU A 41 -2.89 4.21 5.25
N VAL A 42 -2.67 5.28 6.01
CA VAL A 42 -2.81 5.28 7.46
C VAL A 42 -4.25 4.99 7.87
N ASN A 43 -5.23 5.64 7.26
CA ASN A 43 -6.64 5.41 7.56
C ASN A 43 -7.03 3.96 7.26
N LEU A 44 -6.55 3.42 6.14
CA LEU A 44 -6.81 2.04 5.75
C LEU A 44 -6.23 1.05 6.76
N ALA A 45 -4.97 1.22 7.15
CA ALA A 45 -4.30 0.33 8.10
C ALA A 45 -4.82 0.47 9.54
N LYS A 46 -5.32 1.66 9.92
CA LYS A 46 -6.00 1.84 11.23
C LYS A 46 -7.33 1.10 11.31
N ASN A 47 -8.06 1.05 10.20
CA ASN A 47 -9.38 0.43 10.13
C ASN A 47 -9.32 -1.07 9.80
N ASN A 48 -8.16 -1.59 9.40
CA ASN A 48 -7.96 -2.98 9.05
C ASN A 48 -6.59 -3.47 9.56
N ASP A 49 -6.64 -4.18 10.68
CA ASP A 49 -5.49 -4.71 11.39
C ASP A 49 -4.71 -5.79 10.62
N SER A 50 -5.29 -6.32 9.52
CA SER A 50 -4.64 -7.27 8.61
C SER A 50 -3.75 -6.59 7.57
N ILE A 51 -3.62 -5.26 7.62
CA ILE A 51 -2.78 -4.48 6.70
C ILE A 51 -1.51 -4.01 7.41
N ALA A 52 -0.37 -4.36 6.84
CA ALA A 52 0.92 -3.77 7.18
C ALA A 52 1.35 -2.75 6.11
N LEU A 53 2.00 -1.67 6.55
CA LEU A 53 2.52 -0.64 5.66
C LEU A 53 4.03 -0.76 5.56
N VAL A 54 4.55 -0.76 4.33
CA VAL A 54 5.97 -0.78 4.03
C VAL A 54 6.37 0.54 3.40
N ALA A 55 7.41 1.17 3.94
CA ALA A 55 7.97 2.40 3.39
C ALA A 55 9.49 2.37 3.44
N LYS A 56 10.15 3.24 2.67
CA LYS A 56 11.61 3.44 2.76
C LYS A 56 12.04 4.09 4.07
N LEU A 57 11.23 5.03 4.57
CA LEU A 57 11.50 5.81 5.78
C LEU A 57 10.29 5.76 6.74
N PRO A 58 9.94 4.58 7.27
CA PRO A 58 8.74 4.38 8.09
C PRO A 58 8.84 5.09 9.45
N ASP A 59 10.03 5.30 10.00
CA ASP A 59 10.21 5.86 11.37
C ASP A 59 9.51 7.21 11.55
N LYS A 60 9.58 8.07 10.52
CA LYS A 60 8.89 9.37 10.53
C LYS A 60 7.37 9.22 10.72
N TRP A 61 6.79 8.20 10.09
CA TRP A 61 5.36 7.93 10.14
C TRP A 61 4.96 7.12 11.36
N ARG A 62 5.82 6.21 11.82
CA ARG A 62 5.62 5.40 13.02
C ARG A 62 5.48 6.27 14.27
N CYS A 63 6.26 7.36 14.39
CA CYS A 63 6.10 8.31 15.50
C CYS A 63 4.74 9.04 15.48
N LEU A 64 4.19 9.32 14.29
CA LEU A 64 2.90 10.01 14.13
C LEU A 64 1.70 9.05 14.25
N PHE A 65 1.91 7.78 13.89
CA PHE A 65 0.88 6.74 13.80
C PHE A 65 1.40 5.43 14.41
N PRO A 66 1.58 5.38 15.75
CA PRO A 66 2.23 4.25 16.42
C PRO A 66 1.41 2.95 16.36
N ASP A 67 0.09 3.05 16.18
CA ASP A 67 -0.81 1.89 16.15
C ASP A 67 -0.75 1.12 14.82
N VAL A 68 -0.21 1.75 13.78
CA VAL A 68 -0.11 1.19 12.44
C VAL A 68 1.13 0.31 12.33
N ASP A 69 0.97 -0.85 11.69
CA ASP A 69 2.05 -1.83 11.55
C ASP A 69 3.03 -1.44 10.42
N TRP A 70 3.98 -0.57 10.75
CA TRP A 70 4.97 -0.03 9.82
C TRP A 70 6.24 -0.89 9.76
N HIS A 71 6.70 -1.17 8.54
CA HIS A 71 7.93 -1.92 8.27
C HIS A 71 8.81 -1.21 7.25
N HIS A 72 10.12 -1.46 7.33
CA HIS A 72 11.03 -1.05 6.28
C HIS A 72 10.93 -2.04 5.10
N ALA A 73 11.21 -1.55 3.89
CA ALA A 73 11.17 -2.38 2.68
C ALA A 73 12.15 -3.57 2.71
N ASP A 74 13.20 -3.49 3.52
CA ASP A 74 14.19 -4.54 3.72
C ASP A 74 13.86 -5.50 4.89
N SER A 75 12.86 -5.19 5.73
CA SER A 75 12.61 -5.87 7.01
C SER A 75 11.31 -6.68 7.11
N ILE A 76 10.59 -6.87 6.00
CA ILE A 76 9.25 -7.51 6.00
C ILE A 76 9.19 -8.90 6.66
N ASP A 77 10.31 -9.62 6.76
CA ASP A 77 10.33 -11.01 7.21
C ASP A 77 10.25 -11.20 8.76
N PHE A 78 10.36 -10.15 9.58
CA PHE A 78 10.70 -10.31 11.01
C PHE A 78 9.87 -9.55 12.06
N GLY A 79 8.75 -8.92 11.72
CA GLY A 79 8.02 -8.15 12.73
C GLY A 79 6.55 -7.85 12.48
N MET A 80 5.95 -8.37 11.41
CA MET A 80 4.54 -8.12 11.12
C MET A 80 3.65 -8.79 12.17
N LYS A 81 2.52 -8.15 12.48
CA LYS A 81 1.49 -8.76 13.33
C LYS A 81 1.02 -10.09 12.71
N PRO A 82 0.68 -11.10 13.52
CA PRO A 82 0.38 -12.46 13.04
C PRO A 82 -0.89 -12.56 12.18
N ASN A 83 -1.75 -11.55 12.22
CA ASN A 83 -2.99 -11.45 11.46
C ASN A 83 -2.84 -10.72 10.11
N VAL A 84 -1.63 -10.27 9.76
CA VAL A 84 -1.39 -9.55 8.50
C VAL A 84 -1.63 -10.46 7.29
N LYS A 85 -2.48 -9.98 6.38
CA LYS A 85 -2.85 -10.63 5.12
C LYS A 85 -2.49 -9.82 3.89
N THR A 86 -2.30 -8.51 4.06
CA THR A 86 -1.92 -7.60 2.98
C THR A 86 -0.80 -6.67 3.41
N VAL A 87 0.14 -6.45 2.51
CA VAL A 87 1.20 -5.45 2.63
C VAL A 87 1.00 -4.40 1.58
N ILE A 88 1.03 -3.13 2.00
CA ILE A 88 0.98 -1.99 1.08
C ILE A 88 2.33 -1.26 1.11
N ALA A 89 3.03 -1.23 -0.02
CA ALA A 89 4.36 -0.67 -0.14
C ALA A 89 4.33 0.68 -0.86
N ASP A 90 4.77 1.76 -0.18
CA ASP A 90 4.85 3.10 -0.75
C ASP A 90 6.25 3.44 -1.27
N CYS A 91 6.30 3.91 -2.51
CA CYS A 91 7.53 4.40 -3.16
C CYS A 91 8.65 3.34 -3.26
N VAL A 92 8.27 2.07 -3.42
CA VAL A 92 9.22 0.97 -3.65
C VAL A 92 9.19 0.55 -5.11
N GLU A 93 10.34 0.57 -5.78
CA GLU A 93 10.45 0.32 -7.21
C GLU A 93 11.62 -0.60 -7.57
N GLY A 94 11.62 -1.08 -8.82
CA GLY A 94 12.72 -1.86 -9.40
C GLY A 94 13.06 -3.11 -8.57
N ARG A 95 14.35 -3.26 -8.23
CA ARG A 95 14.86 -4.43 -7.50
C ARG A 95 14.26 -4.57 -6.09
N GLU A 96 13.93 -3.47 -5.43
CA GLU A 96 13.33 -3.51 -4.09
C GLU A 96 11.89 -4.04 -4.16
N LEU A 97 11.14 -3.61 -5.16
CA LEU A 97 9.78 -4.10 -5.39
C LEU A 97 9.77 -5.59 -5.72
N HIS A 98 10.71 -6.03 -6.56
CA HIS A 98 10.85 -7.46 -6.87
C HIS A 98 11.17 -8.30 -5.62
N ARG A 99 12.06 -7.82 -4.74
CA ARG A 99 12.35 -8.49 -3.47
C ARG A 99 11.13 -8.56 -2.55
N LEU A 100 10.39 -7.45 -2.42
CA LEU A 100 9.14 -7.44 -1.65
C LEU A 100 8.10 -8.41 -2.21
N TYR A 101 7.98 -8.48 -3.54
CA TYR A 101 7.09 -9.42 -4.20
C TYR A 101 7.44 -10.87 -3.88
N GLU A 102 8.71 -11.27 -4.04
CA GLU A 102 9.13 -12.65 -3.74
C GLU A 102 8.91 -13.00 -2.26
N ARG A 103 9.19 -12.05 -1.34
CA ARG A 103 8.98 -12.26 0.10
C ARG A 103 7.53 -12.38 0.48
N ALA A 104 6.70 -11.42 0.06
CA ALA A 104 5.27 -11.48 0.30
C ALA A 104 4.70 -12.80 -0.26
N ARG A 105 5.21 -13.27 -1.40
CA ARG A 105 4.74 -14.50 -2.07
C ARG A 105 5.09 -15.73 -1.27
N ALA A 106 6.30 -15.80 -0.75
CA ALA A 106 6.73 -16.86 0.17
C ALA A 106 5.84 -16.91 1.42
N MET A 107 5.41 -15.75 1.92
CA MET A 107 4.52 -15.62 3.08
C MET A 107 3.02 -15.79 2.75
N ARG A 108 2.65 -15.89 1.47
CA ARG A 108 1.25 -15.91 1.00
C ARG A 108 0.42 -14.69 1.44
N ILE A 109 1.06 -13.53 1.48
CA ILE A 109 0.46 -12.24 1.85
C ILE A 109 0.26 -11.40 0.60
N LYS A 110 -0.91 -10.81 0.35
CA LYS A 110 -1.14 -9.94 -0.82
C LYS A 110 -0.19 -8.73 -0.79
N LEU A 111 0.34 -8.33 -1.94
CA LEU A 111 1.19 -7.13 -2.07
C LEU A 111 0.53 -6.07 -2.96
N ILE A 112 0.32 -4.89 -2.40
CA ILE A 112 -0.12 -3.70 -3.15
C ILE A 112 1.03 -2.70 -3.17
N ALA A 113 1.62 -2.46 -4.33
CA ALA A 113 2.65 -1.44 -4.49
C ALA A 113 2.03 -0.14 -4.99
N ILE A 114 2.33 0.98 -4.33
CA ILE A 114 1.90 2.30 -4.77
C ILE A 114 3.08 3.15 -5.23
N THR A 115 2.86 3.90 -6.30
CA THR A 115 3.88 4.75 -6.92
C THR A 115 3.31 6.12 -7.22
N ALA A 116 4.00 7.18 -6.79
CA ALA A 116 3.62 8.54 -7.14
C ALA A 116 3.92 8.82 -8.62
N ILE A 117 2.95 9.41 -9.33
CA ILE A 117 3.12 9.97 -10.66
C ILE A 117 3.09 11.50 -10.58
N ASN A 118 3.93 12.15 -11.39
CA ASN A 118 4.03 13.61 -11.48
C ASN A 118 2.96 14.19 -12.40
#